data_AF-A0A660T4D9-F1
#
_entry.id   AF-A0A660T4D9-F1
#
_cell.length_a   1.000
_cell.length_b   1.000
_cell.length_c   1.000
_cell.angle_alpha   90.00
_cell.angle_beta   90.00
_cell.angle_gamma   90.00
#
_symmetry.space_group_name_H-M   'P 1'
#
loop_
_entity.id
_entity.type
_entity.pdbx_description
1 polymer ?
#
loop_
_entity_poly.entity_id
_entity_poly.type
_entity_poly.pdbx_seq_one_letter_code
_entity_poly.pdbx_strand_id
1 'polypeptide(L)'
;TVDEMRERLRAGMYILMREGSAAHDLKALLPGVTEGNSRRCMFCTDDRQPEDILESGHIDNHLRISVEMGIDPITAVQMATINAAECFKLNNVGAVAIGYEANFVIVDNLKDFEVREVYYKGNFVAKDGKAVFESVSEDISTVSGKLNVKPFGIERFELELKSDIARVMRLKAHSLLTEKVQRKIFRDKNGNYKHYPELDIIKLAVIERHNATGNIGLGLVENFKLQNGAIATTIAHDSHNIIVIGDNDSDMYSCVNELIKIGGGITMFSNGNNLGTLHLPIAGLMSDKPLPEINKKLKEMNTTAYEVLGVNSNLDPFMTLAFLALPVIPEIKLTDIGLFDVIQFKFTDISV
;
A
#
# COMPACT_ATOMS: atom_id res chain seq x y z
N THR A 1 17.77 -5.42 8.40
CA THR A 1 18.05 -6.10 9.70
C THR A 1 18.86 -5.18 10.62
N VAL A 2 19.13 -5.57 11.88
CA VAL A 2 20.03 -4.78 12.77
C VAL A 2 21.44 -4.66 12.20
N ASP A 3 21.97 -5.70 11.57
CA ASP A 3 23.32 -5.64 10.99
C ASP A 3 23.39 -4.66 9.81
N GLU A 4 22.39 -4.70 8.93
CA GLU A 4 22.26 -3.72 7.84
C GLU A 4 22.09 -2.28 8.36
N MET A 5 21.32 -2.09 9.44
CA MET A 5 21.21 -0.80 10.12
C MET A 5 22.57 -0.32 10.62
N ARG A 6 23.37 -1.19 11.25
CA ARG A 6 24.72 -0.85 11.74
C ARG A 6 25.66 -0.48 10.60
N GLU A 7 25.59 -1.18 9.47
CA GLU A 7 26.36 -0.85 8.27
C GLU A 7 26.00 0.53 7.72
N ARG A 8 24.70 0.82 7.59
CA ARG A 8 24.20 2.14 7.15
C ARG A 8 24.61 3.27 8.11
N LEU A 9 24.57 3.02 9.42
CA LEU A 9 25.04 3.97 10.43
C LEU A 9 26.55 4.23 10.30
N ARG A 10 27.38 3.19 10.09
CA ARG A 10 28.83 3.36 9.84
C ARG A 10 29.12 4.13 8.56
N ALA A 11 28.25 4.02 7.55
CA ALA A 11 28.32 4.81 6.33
C ALA A 11 27.83 6.26 6.51
N GLY A 12 27.41 6.65 7.73
CA GLY A 12 26.95 8.01 8.05
C GLY A 12 25.50 8.30 7.65
N MET A 13 24.72 7.27 7.31
CA MET A 13 23.31 7.43 6.94
C MET A 13 22.43 7.66 8.17
N TYR A 14 21.33 8.38 7.97
CA TYR A 14 20.19 8.34 8.89
C TYR A 14 19.37 7.07 8.66
N ILE A 15 18.82 6.52 9.73
CA ILE A 15 17.97 5.34 9.73
C ILE A 15 16.55 5.79 10.02
N LEU A 16 15.72 5.74 8.98
CA LEU A 16 14.29 5.89 9.08
C LEU A 16 13.69 4.52 9.43
N MET A 17 13.27 4.37 10.69
CA MET A 17 12.75 3.13 11.26
C MET A 17 11.23 3.09 11.04
N ARG A 18 10.80 2.13 10.23
CA ARG A 18 9.43 2.04 9.72
C ARG A 18 8.47 1.30 10.65
N GLU A 19 7.31 1.89 10.89
CA GLU A 19 6.13 1.21 11.43
C GLU A 19 4.87 1.65 10.66
N GLY A 20 4.62 0.95 9.54
CA GLY A 20 3.48 1.13 8.65
C GLY A 20 2.47 -0.01 8.76
N SER A 21 1.52 -0.07 7.83
CA SER A 21 0.52 -1.15 7.73
C SER A 21 1.08 -2.44 7.13
N ALA A 22 2.03 -2.28 6.20
CA ALA A 22 2.63 -3.41 5.47
C ALA A 22 4.04 -3.76 5.96
N ALA A 23 4.71 -2.81 6.63
CA ALA A 23 6.11 -2.91 7.02
C ALA A 23 6.28 -2.54 8.51
N HIS A 24 6.53 -3.56 9.33
CA HIS A 24 6.70 -3.47 10.79
C HIS A 24 8.17 -3.66 11.19
N ASP A 25 9.05 -2.79 10.67
CA ASP A 25 10.49 -2.91 10.87
C ASP A 25 10.96 -2.41 12.25
N LEU A 26 10.16 -1.55 12.91
CA LEU A 26 10.56 -0.84 14.12
C LEU A 26 11.02 -1.78 15.23
N LYS A 27 10.19 -2.76 15.61
CA LYS A 27 10.51 -3.73 16.67
C LYS A 27 11.78 -4.53 16.36
N ALA A 28 12.01 -4.86 15.09
CA ALA A 28 13.19 -5.60 14.67
C ALA A 28 14.47 -4.74 14.69
N LEU A 29 14.35 -3.42 14.51
CA LEU A 29 15.49 -2.49 14.44
C LEU A 29 15.84 -1.84 15.79
N LEU A 30 14.87 -1.65 16.70
CA LEU A 30 15.07 -1.03 18.01
C LEU A 30 16.23 -1.64 18.84
N PRO A 31 16.47 -2.96 18.84
CA PRO A 31 17.64 -3.54 19.52
C PRO A 31 19.01 -3.04 19.02
N GLY A 32 19.05 -2.41 17.84
CA GLY A 32 20.24 -1.77 17.29
C GLY A 32 20.49 -0.33 17.76
N VAL A 33 19.51 0.28 18.42
CA VAL A 33 19.60 1.67 18.92
C VAL A 33 20.38 1.69 20.24
N THR A 34 21.28 2.66 20.35
CA THR A 34 22.12 2.91 21.53
C THR A 34 22.23 4.41 21.76
N GLU A 35 22.60 4.85 22.97
CA GLU A 35 22.84 6.26 23.26
C GLU A 35 23.86 6.90 22.28
N GLY A 36 24.89 6.16 21.88
CA GLY A 36 25.93 6.64 20.98
C GLY A 36 25.52 6.75 19.50
N ASN A 37 24.41 6.11 19.08
CA ASN A 37 23.95 6.15 17.69
C ASN A 37 22.55 6.72 17.48
N SER A 38 21.77 6.92 18.55
CA SER A 38 20.36 7.28 18.49
C SER A 38 20.12 8.55 17.68
N ARG A 39 21.08 9.49 17.66
CA ARG A 39 21.03 10.76 16.91
C ARG A 39 20.95 10.59 15.38
N ARG A 40 21.26 9.40 14.86
CA ARG A 40 21.06 9.04 13.44
C ARG A 40 19.83 8.17 13.23
N CYS A 41 19.05 7.90 14.26
CA CYS A 41 17.81 7.12 14.18
C CYS A 41 16.60 8.06 14.29
N MET A 42 15.58 7.79 13.48
CA MET A 42 14.35 8.56 13.44
C MET A 42 13.19 7.67 12.97
N PHE A 43 11.96 8.12 13.22
CA PHE A 43 10.76 7.37 12.88
C PHE A 43 10.17 7.79 11.53
N CYS A 44 9.57 6.83 10.83
CA CYS A 44 8.66 7.10 9.73
C CYS A 44 7.61 6.00 9.63
N THR A 45 6.41 6.34 9.16
CA THR A 45 5.36 5.34 8.97
C THR A 45 5.49 4.57 7.67
N ASP A 46 6.11 5.16 6.65
CA ASP A 46 5.89 4.72 5.25
C ASP A 46 4.35 4.73 4.98
N ASP A 47 3.81 3.69 4.35
CA ASP A 47 2.37 3.56 4.10
C ASP A 47 1.58 3.17 5.37
N ARG A 48 0.54 3.93 5.69
CA ARG A 48 -0.50 3.54 6.66
C ARG A 48 -1.90 3.61 6.07
N GLN A 49 -2.65 2.54 6.27
CA GLN A 49 -4.06 2.46 5.97
C GLN A 49 -4.90 3.25 7.00
N PRO A 50 -6.12 3.66 6.62
CA PRO A 50 -7.04 4.35 7.51
C PRO A 50 -7.27 3.69 8.88
N GLU A 51 -7.41 2.36 8.92
CA GLU A 51 -7.66 1.61 10.15
C GLU A 51 -6.50 1.76 11.12
N ASP A 52 -5.27 1.54 10.64
CA ASP A 52 -4.06 1.63 11.45
C ASP A 52 -3.80 3.02 12.01
N ILE A 53 -4.17 4.07 11.28
CA ILE A 53 -4.09 5.46 11.77
C ILE A 53 -5.10 5.68 12.91
N LEU A 54 -6.33 5.19 12.75
CA LEU A 54 -7.40 5.36 13.74
C LEU A 54 -7.17 4.54 15.01
N GLU A 55 -6.71 3.30 14.88
CA GLU A 55 -6.58 2.37 16.00
C GLU A 55 -5.26 2.54 16.74
N SER A 56 -4.16 2.64 15.99
CA SER A 56 -2.81 2.61 16.55
C SER A 56 -2.09 3.94 16.51
N GLY A 57 -2.60 4.95 15.80
CA GLY A 57 -1.95 6.26 15.65
C GLY A 57 -0.88 6.30 14.54
N HIS A 58 0.05 7.25 14.66
CA HIS A 58 1.06 7.56 13.65
C HIS A 58 2.48 7.52 14.26
N ILE A 59 3.17 8.67 14.42
CA ILE A 59 4.48 8.72 15.09
C ILE A 59 4.35 8.49 16.61
N ASP A 60 3.20 8.81 17.20
CA ASP A 60 2.90 8.51 18.61
C ASP A 60 2.90 6.99 18.88
N ASN A 61 2.53 6.17 17.90
CA ASN A 61 2.68 4.71 17.99
C ASN A 61 4.15 4.28 18.12
N HIS A 62 5.03 4.93 17.36
CA HIS A 62 6.46 4.62 17.40
C HIS A 62 7.05 4.92 18.77
N LEU A 63 6.60 6.02 19.41
CA LEU A 63 7.00 6.38 20.76
C LEU A 63 6.57 5.31 21.76
N ARG A 64 5.30 4.88 21.74
CA ARG A 64 4.78 3.80 22.59
C ARG A 64 5.57 2.50 22.42
N ILE A 65 5.74 2.03 21.18
CA ILE A 65 6.49 0.80 20.87
C ILE A 65 7.94 0.91 21.34
N SER A 66 8.59 2.07 21.15
CA SER A 66 9.99 2.26 21.55
C SER A 66 10.16 2.17 23.06
N VAL A 67 9.27 2.80 23.83
CA VAL A 67 9.30 2.74 25.29
C VAL A 67 8.93 1.35 25.81
N GLU A 68 7.95 0.68 25.20
CA GLU A 68 7.63 -0.73 25.49
C GLU A 68 8.84 -1.65 25.29
N MET A 69 9.62 -1.40 24.24
CA MET A 69 10.85 -2.12 23.91
C MET A 69 12.07 -1.70 24.77
N GLY A 70 11.89 -0.79 25.73
CA GLY A 70 12.92 -0.39 26.69
C GLY A 70 13.84 0.75 26.24
N ILE A 71 13.51 1.47 25.17
CA ILE A 71 14.20 2.72 24.84
C ILE A 71 13.84 3.78 25.87
N ASP A 72 14.85 4.52 26.34
CA ASP A 72 14.63 5.68 27.19
C ASP A 72 13.65 6.67 26.53
N PRO A 73 12.58 7.10 27.23
CA PRO A 73 11.54 7.92 26.61
C PRO A 73 12.05 9.25 26.04
N ILE A 74 13.10 9.85 26.64
CA ILE A 74 13.69 11.09 26.12
C ILE A 74 14.41 10.81 24.80
N THR A 75 15.14 9.70 24.71
CA THR A 75 15.76 9.22 23.46
C THR A 75 14.71 8.97 22.38
N ALA A 76 13.58 8.32 22.72
CA ALA A 76 12.48 8.10 21.78
C ALA A 76 11.88 9.43 21.28
N VAL A 77 11.66 10.40 22.18
CA VAL A 77 11.20 11.75 21.80
C VAL A 77 12.21 12.44 20.89
N GLN A 78 13.52 12.32 21.14
CA GLN A 78 14.55 12.87 20.26
C GLN A 78 14.49 12.27 18.86
N MET A 79 14.29 10.96 18.74
CA MET A 79 14.11 10.24 17.47
C MET A 79 12.87 10.72 16.70
N ALA A 80 11.80 11.09 17.40
CA ALA A 80 10.58 11.64 16.80
C ALA A 80 10.67 13.14 16.45
N THR A 81 11.66 13.87 16.99
CA THR A 81 11.70 15.34 16.94
C THR A 81 13.04 15.86 16.40
N ILE A 82 14.01 16.16 17.26
CA ILE A 82 15.25 16.84 16.89
C ILE A 82 16.09 16.03 15.89
N ASN A 83 16.11 14.71 15.98
CA ASN A 83 16.83 13.87 15.03
C ASN A 83 16.26 14.03 13.61
N ALA A 84 14.92 14.11 13.51
CA ALA A 84 14.24 14.31 12.24
C ALA A 84 14.47 15.70 11.68
N ALA A 85 14.37 16.73 12.53
CA ALA A 85 14.65 18.11 12.14
C ALA A 85 16.06 18.26 11.56
N GLU A 86 17.07 17.68 12.22
CA GLU A 86 18.45 17.74 11.75
C GLU A 86 18.70 16.94 10.48
N CYS A 87 18.11 15.74 10.36
CA CYS A 87 18.21 14.93 9.14
C CYS A 87 17.75 15.73 7.91
N PHE A 88 16.64 16.45 8.04
CA PHE A 88 16.07 17.26 6.96
C PHE A 88 16.59 18.71 6.93
N LYS A 89 17.54 19.07 7.80
CA LYS A 89 18.10 20.43 7.93
C LYS A 89 17.03 21.51 8.16
N LEU A 90 16.00 21.15 8.91
CA LEU A 90 14.95 22.07 9.32
C LEU A 90 15.42 22.83 10.55
N ASN A 91 15.72 24.11 10.36
CA ASN A 91 16.16 24.99 11.44
C ASN A 91 14.98 25.36 12.34
N ASN A 92 15.26 25.59 13.63
CA ASN A 92 14.32 26.14 14.59
C ASN A 92 13.06 25.27 14.84
N VAL A 93 13.11 23.96 14.59
CA VAL A 93 12.03 23.01 14.91
C VAL A 93 12.59 21.75 15.59
N GLY A 94 11.72 20.94 16.20
CA GLY A 94 12.08 19.68 16.83
C GLY A 94 12.69 19.78 18.23
N ALA A 95 12.74 20.97 18.84
CA ALA A 95 13.17 21.16 20.22
C ALA A 95 12.38 22.28 20.92
N VAL A 96 12.33 22.25 22.25
CA VAL A 96 11.78 23.34 23.08
C VAL A 96 12.94 24.20 23.57
N ALA A 97 13.23 25.28 22.86
CA ALA A 97 14.30 26.22 23.19
C ALA A 97 14.00 27.63 22.65
N ILE A 98 14.69 28.64 23.19
CA ILE A 98 14.59 30.02 22.71
C ILE A 98 15.01 30.06 21.22
N GLY A 99 14.18 30.69 20.39
CA GLY A 99 14.40 30.80 18.94
C GLY A 99 13.79 29.66 18.10
N TYR A 100 13.22 28.63 18.73
CA TYR A 100 12.50 27.55 18.05
C TYR A 100 11.01 27.89 17.88
N GLU A 101 10.39 27.34 16.85
CA GLU A 101 8.94 27.42 16.66
C GLU A 101 8.21 26.76 17.84
N ALA A 102 7.17 27.42 18.33
CA ALA A 102 6.33 26.95 19.42
C ALA A 102 5.37 25.83 18.99
N ASN A 103 5.94 24.72 18.53
CA ASN A 103 5.25 23.47 18.21
C ASN A 103 5.34 22.54 19.42
N PHE A 104 4.24 22.36 20.14
CA PHE A 104 4.20 21.59 21.38
C PHE A 104 3.15 20.49 21.33
N VAL A 105 3.47 19.37 21.95
CA VAL A 105 2.51 18.29 22.23
C VAL A 105 2.58 18.03 23.72
N ILE A 106 1.48 18.29 24.43
CA ILE A 106 1.35 18.01 25.85
C ILE A 106 0.75 16.62 26.00
N VAL A 107 1.48 15.73 26.66
CA VAL A 107 1.08 14.34 26.90
C VAL A 107 0.96 14.08 28.39
N ASP A 108 0.11 13.12 28.76
CA ASP A 108 -0.08 12.73 30.17
C ASP A 108 1.18 12.13 30.79
N ASN A 109 1.87 11.29 30.03
CA ASN A 109 3.06 10.60 30.48
C ASN A 109 3.91 10.14 29.27
N LEU A 110 5.18 9.83 29.52
CA LEU A 110 6.14 9.41 28.51
C LEU A 110 6.17 7.89 28.27
N LYS A 111 5.09 7.18 28.65
CA LYS A 111 4.91 5.75 28.38
C LYS A 111 3.84 5.54 27.31
N ASP A 112 2.66 6.09 27.54
CA ASP A 112 1.48 5.90 26.69
C ASP A 112 1.33 7.03 25.65
N PHE A 113 1.95 8.19 25.90
CA PHE A 113 1.91 9.37 25.02
C PHE A 113 0.48 9.81 24.66
N GLU A 114 -0.49 9.69 25.59
CA GLU A 114 -1.84 10.20 25.38
C GLU A 114 -1.79 11.73 25.26
N VAL A 115 -2.20 12.25 24.09
CA VAL A 115 -2.11 13.67 23.74
C VAL A 115 -3.28 14.45 24.33
N ARG A 116 -2.97 15.39 25.23
CA ARG A 116 -3.94 16.31 25.85
C ARG A 116 -4.09 17.59 25.05
N GLU A 117 -2.99 18.18 24.62
CA GLU A 117 -2.98 19.47 23.94
C GLU A 117 -1.95 19.50 22.82
N VAL A 118 -2.28 20.17 21.73
CA VAL A 118 -1.34 20.41 20.63
C VAL A 118 -1.30 21.89 20.32
N TYR A 119 -0.09 22.42 20.20
CA TYR A 119 0.18 23.78 19.77
C TYR A 119 0.98 23.76 18.48
N TYR A 120 0.59 24.61 17.53
CA TYR A 120 1.32 24.82 16.28
C TYR A 120 1.62 26.31 16.10
N LYS A 121 2.91 26.64 16.05
CA LYS A 121 3.43 28.03 16.01
C LYS A 121 2.83 28.90 17.13
N GLY A 122 2.67 28.32 18.31
CA GLY A 122 2.11 28.98 19.51
C GLY A 122 0.58 29.02 19.57
N ASN A 123 -0.12 28.56 18.54
CA ASN A 123 -1.59 28.52 18.52
C ASN A 123 -2.09 27.19 19.06
N PHE A 124 -3.11 27.21 19.90
CA PHE A 124 -3.79 26.01 20.38
C PHE A 124 -4.63 25.39 19.26
N VAL A 125 -4.28 24.17 18.82
CA VAL A 125 -4.86 23.53 17.63
C VAL A 125 -5.55 22.20 17.89
N ALA A 126 -5.30 21.53 19.02
CA ALA A 126 -6.08 20.36 19.41
C ALA A 126 -6.17 20.21 20.93
N LYS A 127 -7.28 19.61 21.38
CA LYS A 127 -7.51 19.22 22.77
C LYS A 127 -8.14 17.84 22.85
N ASP A 128 -7.64 16.99 23.73
CA ASP A 128 -8.21 15.66 24.04
C ASP A 128 -8.54 14.85 22.77
N GLY A 129 -7.56 14.78 21.85
CA GLY A 129 -7.68 14.06 20.57
C GLY A 129 -8.55 14.74 19.50
N LYS A 130 -9.07 15.96 19.74
CA LYS A 130 -9.92 16.69 18.81
C LYS A 130 -9.23 17.95 18.30
N ALA A 131 -9.19 18.12 16.97
CA ALA A 131 -8.80 19.38 16.38
C ALA A 131 -9.77 20.50 16.79
N VAL A 132 -9.23 21.68 17.11
CA VAL A 132 -10.02 22.90 17.37
C VAL A 132 -9.97 23.90 16.20
N PHE A 133 -9.50 23.43 15.05
CA PHE A 133 -9.52 24.15 13.78
C PHE A 133 -10.35 23.37 12.76
N GLU A 134 -10.82 24.07 11.73
CA GLU A 134 -11.49 23.46 10.59
C GLU A 134 -10.47 23.16 9.48
N SER A 135 -10.60 21.99 8.84
CA SER A 135 -9.84 21.69 7.63
C SER A 135 -10.40 22.49 6.46
N VAL A 136 -9.52 23.10 5.67
CA VAL A 136 -9.91 23.76 4.42
C VAL A 136 -10.01 22.71 3.32
N SER A 137 -11.14 22.68 2.62
CA SER A 137 -11.28 21.88 1.40
C SER A 137 -10.63 22.63 0.23
N GLU A 138 -9.80 21.93 -0.53
CA GLU A 138 -9.19 22.45 -1.75
C GLU A 138 -9.98 22.03 -2.99
N ASP A 139 -9.87 22.81 -4.07
CA ASP A 139 -10.44 22.43 -5.37
C ASP A 139 -9.60 21.29 -6.00
N ILE A 140 -10.23 20.12 -6.14
CA ILE A 140 -9.60 18.92 -6.71
C ILE A 140 -9.80 18.80 -8.23
N SER A 141 -10.43 19.78 -8.90
CA SER A 141 -10.83 19.71 -10.31
C SER A 141 -9.69 19.35 -11.28
N THR A 142 -8.45 19.76 -10.97
CA THR A 142 -7.26 19.51 -11.80
C THR A 142 -6.79 18.05 -11.77
N VAL A 143 -7.09 17.34 -10.68
CA VAL A 143 -6.64 15.96 -10.40
C VAL A 143 -7.81 14.97 -10.31
N SER A 144 -9.04 15.43 -10.45
CA SER A 144 -10.24 14.62 -10.25
C SER A 144 -10.71 13.91 -11.53
N GLY A 145 -11.12 12.65 -11.39
CA GLY A 145 -12.04 11.98 -12.33
C GLY A 145 -11.52 11.68 -13.74
N LYS A 146 -10.21 11.79 -14.00
CA LYS A 146 -9.63 11.54 -15.33
C LYS A 146 -8.87 10.22 -15.38
N LEU A 147 -9.58 9.12 -15.62
CA LEU A 147 -8.94 7.91 -16.13
C LEU A 147 -8.93 7.97 -17.66
N ASN A 148 -7.74 8.16 -18.25
CA ASN A 148 -7.55 8.22 -19.68
C ASN A 148 -7.18 6.84 -20.23
N VAL A 149 -8.21 6.00 -20.38
CA VAL A 149 -8.09 4.61 -20.86
C VAL A 149 -8.56 4.53 -22.30
N LYS A 150 -7.79 3.86 -23.16
CA LYS A 150 -8.22 3.56 -24.53
C LYS A 150 -9.37 2.54 -24.51
N PRO A 151 -10.51 2.75 -25.20
CA PRO A 151 -11.58 1.77 -25.22
C PRO A 151 -11.12 0.40 -25.71
N PHE A 152 -11.61 -0.66 -25.06
CA PHE A 152 -11.29 -2.05 -25.40
C PHE A 152 -12.43 -2.99 -25.00
N GLY A 153 -12.51 -4.17 -25.60
CA GLY A 153 -13.48 -5.20 -25.24
C GLY A 153 -12.89 -6.30 -24.35
N ILE A 154 -13.77 -7.16 -23.84
CA ILE A 154 -13.41 -8.26 -22.91
C ILE A 154 -12.36 -9.22 -23.48
N GLU A 155 -12.27 -9.34 -24.80
CA GLU A 155 -11.28 -10.17 -25.50
C GLU A 155 -9.83 -9.80 -25.15
N ARG A 156 -9.58 -8.58 -24.66
CA ARG A 156 -8.23 -8.17 -24.23
C ARG A 156 -7.75 -8.84 -22.94
N PHE A 157 -8.63 -9.55 -22.22
CA PHE A 157 -8.24 -10.39 -21.09
C PHE A 157 -7.89 -11.82 -21.50
N GLU A 158 -8.08 -12.20 -22.77
CA GLU A 158 -7.64 -13.51 -23.25
C GLU A 158 -6.12 -13.63 -23.12
N LEU A 159 -5.68 -14.58 -22.29
CA LEU A 159 -4.27 -14.81 -22.00
C LEU A 159 -3.79 -16.02 -22.81
N GLU A 160 -3.28 -15.80 -24.01
CA GLU A 160 -2.70 -16.86 -24.84
C GLU A 160 -1.42 -17.41 -24.19
N LEU A 161 -1.34 -18.75 -24.05
CA LEU A 161 -0.19 -19.43 -23.47
C LEU A 161 0.36 -20.50 -24.42
N LYS A 162 1.68 -20.51 -24.59
CA LYS A 162 2.41 -21.42 -25.49
C LYS A 162 2.72 -22.78 -24.86
N SER A 163 2.62 -22.87 -23.54
CA SER A 163 3.02 -24.03 -22.73
C SER A 163 1.98 -24.33 -21.65
N ASP A 164 1.89 -25.57 -21.19
CA ASP A 164 1.11 -25.95 -19.99
C ASP A 164 1.85 -25.63 -18.69
N ILE A 165 3.02 -24.97 -18.78
CA ILE A 165 3.80 -24.47 -17.66
C ILE A 165 3.92 -22.95 -17.78
N ALA A 166 3.54 -22.25 -16.71
CA ALA A 166 3.61 -20.80 -16.65
C ALA A 166 4.47 -20.32 -15.47
N ARG A 167 5.10 -19.15 -15.64
CA ARG A 167 5.66 -18.34 -14.56
C ARG A 167 4.51 -17.67 -13.83
N VAL A 168 4.49 -17.83 -12.51
CA VAL A 168 3.44 -17.33 -11.62
C VAL A 168 4.08 -16.53 -10.49
N MET A 169 3.46 -15.40 -10.14
CA MET A 169 3.80 -14.61 -8.96
C MET A 169 3.17 -15.26 -7.73
N ARG A 170 3.97 -15.91 -6.89
CA ARG A 170 3.47 -16.48 -5.64
C ARG A 170 3.55 -15.45 -4.51
N LEU A 171 2.40 -15.17 -3.89
CA LEU A 171 2.29 -14.23 -2.78
C LEU A 171 2.81 -14.85 -1.47
N LYS A 172 3.52 -14.07 -0.68
CA LYS A 172 3.92 -14.43 0.69
C LYS A 172 3.04 -13.71 1.70
N ALA A 173 2.54 -14.42 2.69
CA ALA A 173 1.83 -13.79 3.81
C ALA A 173 2.74 -12.80 4.53
N HIS A 174 2.18 -11.66 4.95
CA HIS A 174 2.89 -10.61 5.71
C HIS A 174 4.17 -10.08 5.06
N SER A 175 4.24 -10.05 3.72
CA SER A 175 5.41 -9.59 2.98
C SER A 175 5.02 -8.98 1.64
N LEU A 176 5.68 -7.88 1.27
CA LEU A 176 5.54 -7.25 -0.05
C LEU A 176 6.28 -8.02 -1.17
N LEU A 177 7.19 -8.93 -0.79
CA LEU A 177 7.97 -9.73 -1.72
C LEU A 177 7.16 -10.88 -2.31
N THR A 178 7.36 -11.13 -3.61
CA THR A 178 6.78 -12.28 -4.33
C THR A 178 7.86 -13.28 -4.73
N GLU A 179 7.48 -14.55 -4.77
CA GLU A 179 8.31 -15.62 -5.32
C GLU A 179 7.99 -15.83 -6.81
N LYS A 180 9.04 -15.98 -7.63
CA LYS A 180 8.89 -16.47 -9.00
C LYS A 180 8.80 -17.99 -8.97
N VAL A 181 7.65 -18.56 -9.33
CA VAL A 181 7.45 -20.01 -9.39
C VAL A 181 7.01 -20.45 -10.78
N GLN A 182 7.25 -21.72 -11.11
CA GLN A 182 6.68 -22.37 -12.29
C GLN A 182 5.55 -23.31 -11.85
N ARG A 183 4.42 -23.22 -12.55
CA ARG A 183 3.23 -24.04 -12.25
C ARG A 183 2.65 -24.63 -13.51
N LYS A 184 2.11 -25.84 -13.37
CA LYS A 184 1.24 -26.42 -14.38
C LYS A 184 -0.06 -25.62 -14.42
N ILE A 185 -0.51 -25.25 -15.61
CA ILE A 185 -1.76 -24.54 -15.86
C ILE A 185 -2.62 -25.33 -16.83
N PHE A 186 -3.88 -24.91 -16.99
CA PHE A 186 -4.78 -25.43 -18.00
C PHE A 186 -5.04 -24.39 -19.07
N ARG A 187 -5.15 -24.86 -20.31
CA ARG A 187 -5.52 -24.05 -21.46
C ARG A 187 -6.84 -24.52 -22.04
N ASP A 188 -7.58 -23.62 -22.65
CA ASP A 188 -8.73 -23.96 -23.45
C ASP A 188 -8.31 -24.48 -24.84
N LYS A 189 -9.31 -24.78 -25.69
CA LYS A 189 -9.09 -25.28 -27.06
C LYS A 189 -8.39 -24.27 -27.98
N ASN A 190 -8.36 -22.99 -27.62
CA ASN A 190 -7.72 -21.91 -28.38
C ASN A 190 -6.32 -21.59 -27.85
N GLY A 191 -5.86 -22.27 -26.80
CA GLY A 191 -4.55 -22.03 -26.18
C GLY A 191 -4.56 -20.93 -25.10
N ASN A 192 -5.74 -20.41 -24.73
CA ASN A 192 -5.86 -19.38 -23.70
C ASN A 192 -5.89 -19.99 -22.30
N TYR A 193 -5.37 -19.26 -21.31
CA TYR A 193 -5.45 -19.63 -19.90
C TYR A 193 -6.90 -19.90 -19.50
N LYS A 194 -7.12 -21.08 -18.91
CA LYS A 194 -8.40 -21.48 -18.35
C LYS A 194 -8.23 -21.64 -16.84
N HIS A 195 -8.95 -20.81 -16.08
CA HIS A 195 -8.99 -20.95 -14.63
C HIS A 195 -9.55 -22.31 -14.23
N TYR A 196 -8.92 -22.93 -13.24
CA TYR A 196 -9.32 -24.20 -12.67
C TYR A 196 -9.38 -24.04 -11.15
N PRO A 197 -10.55 -24.04 -10.51
CA PRO A 197 -10.70 -23.64 -9.10
C PRO A 197 -9.85 -24.43 -8.09
N GLU A 198 -9.47 -25.67 -8.43
CA GLU A 198 -8.56 -26.47 -7.58
C GLU A 198 -7.11 -26.00 -7.62
N LEU A 199 -6.73 -25.23 -8.65
CA LEU A 199 -5.46 -24.53 -8.74
C LEU A 199 -5.69 -23.09 -8.29
N ASP A 200 -5.06 -22.68 -7.19
CA ASP A 200 -5.00 -21.30 -6.72
C ASP A 200 -4.09 -20.46 -7.63
N ILE A 201 -4.48 -20.33 -8.89
CA ILE A 201 -3.81 -19.54 -9.92
C ILE A 201 -4.87 -18.62 -10.51
N ILE A 202 -4.73 -17.33 -10.24
CA ILE A 202 -5.71 -16.29 -10.56
C ILE A 202 -5.11 -15.36 -11.61
N LYS A 203 -5.94 -14.91 -12.56
CA LYS A 203 -5.52 -14.00 -13.62
C LYS A 203 -5.37 -12.59 -13.05
N LEU A 204 -4.32 -11.89 -13.46
CA LEU A 204 -4.03 -10.50 -13.14
C LEU A 204 -3.93 -9.71 -14.45
N ALA A 205 -4.40 -8.48 -14.44
CA ALA A 205 -4.19 -7.55 -15.53
C ALA A 205 -3.83 -6.15 -15.03
N VAL A 206 -2.97 -5.46 -15.77
CA VAL A 206 -2.64 -4.05 -15.57
C VAL A 206 -3.01 -3.29 -16.83
N ILE A 207 -3.88 -2.28 -16.71
CA ILE A 207 -4.44 -1.50 -17.82
C ILE A 207 -3.92 -0.06 -17.70
N GLU A 208 -3.28 0.41 -18.77
CA GLU A 208 -2.76 1.77 -18.83
C GLU A 208 -3.89 2.81 -18.83
N ARG A 209 -3.80 3.80 -17.94
CA ARG A 209 -4.90 4.75 -17.67
C ARG A 209 -4.54 6.22 -17.70
N HIS A 210 -3.32 6.57 -18.14
CA HIS A 210 -2.82 7.94 -18.13
C HIS A 210 -2.80 8.56 -19.52
N ASN A 211 -2.46 7.77 -20.55
CA ASN A 211 -2.17 8.25 -21.90
C ASN A 211 -3.01 7.57 -22.99
N ALA A 212 -3.95 6.69 -22.63
CA ALA A 212 -4.75 5.90 -23.57
C ALA A 212 -3.90 5.18 -24.63
N THR A 213 -2.76 4.63 -24.23
CA THR A 213 -1.87 3.83 -25.11
C THR A 213 -2.59 2.58 -25.64
N GLY A 214 -3.49 2.01 -24.83
CA GLY A 214 -4.13 0.72 -25.08
C GLY A 214 -3.30 -0.47 -24.61
N ASN A 215 -2.22 -0.23 -23.86
CA ASN A 215 -1.43 -1.26 -23.21
C ASN A 215 -2.25 -1.98 -22.13
N ILE A 216 -2.21 -3.30 -22.18
CA ILE A 216 -2.79 -4.19 -21.19
C ILE A 216 -1.82 -5.34 -21.00
N GLY A 217 -1.25 -5.45 -19.80
CA GLY A 217 -0.38 -6.56 -19.42
C GLY A 217 -1.19 -7.59 -18.68
N LEU A 218 -0.96 -8.87 -18.96
CA LEU A 218 -1.61 -9.99 -18.31
C LEU A 218 -0.59 -10.81 -17.52
N GLY A 219 -1.01 -11.45 -16.43
CA GLY A 219 -0.16 -12.27 -15.59
C GLY A 219 -0.96 -13.26 -14.75
N LEU A 220 -0.25 -14.09 -14.01
CA LEU A 220 -0.82 -15.11 -13.13
C LEU A 220 -0.26 -14.97 -11.72
N VAL A 221 -1.14 -15.12 -10.73
CA VAL A 221 -0.83 -14.99 -9.31
C VAL A 221 -1.27 -16.24 -8.56
N GLU A 222 -0.45 -16.72 -7.63
CA GLU A 222 -0.77 -17.83 -6.72
C GLU A 222 -0.86 -17.33 -5.29
N ASN A 223 -1.69 -18.00 -4.47
CA ASN A 223 -1.90 -17.74 -3.04
C ASN A 223 -2.84 -16.56 -2.72
N PHE A 224 -3.53 -16.02 -3.72
CA PHE A 224 -4.57 -14.99 -3.53
C PHE A 224 -5.94 -15.62 -3.18
N LYS A 225 -6.22 -16.84 -3.66
CA LYS A 225 -7.39 -17.67 -3.34
C LYS A 225 -8.76 -17.16 -3.76
N LEU A 226 -8.84 -16.02 -4.43
CA LEU A 226 -10.12 -15.45 -4.87
C LEU A 226 -10.94 -16.47 -5.67
N GLN A 227 -12.25 -16.52 -5.40
CA GLN A 227 -13.22 -17.36 -6.08
C GLN A 227 -14.45 -16.56 -6.52
N ASN A 228 -14.97 -16.90 -7.69
CA ASN A 228 -16.19 -16.40 -8.31
C ASN A 228 -16.26 -14.87 -8.39
N GLY A 229 -15.22 -14.20 -8.88
CA GLY A 229 -15.24 -12.74 -8.93
C GLY A 229 -13.96 -12.08 -9.40
N ALA A 230 -13.91 -10.78 -9.15
CA ALA A 230 -12.73 -9.95 -9.37
C ALA A 230 -12.66 -8.79 -8.39
N ILE A 231 -11.45 -8.30 -8.17
CA ILE A 231 -11.13 -7.10 -7.40
C ILE A 231 -10.25 -6.21 -8.28
N ALA A 232 -10.55 -4.91 -8.34
CA ALA A 232 -9.71 -3.94 -9.03
C ALA A 232 -9.43 -2.70 -8.18
N THR A 233 -8.30 -2.07 -8.43
CA THR A 233 -7.91 -0.79 -7.83
C THR A 233 -7.12 0.08 -8.81
N THR A 234 -7.18 1.40 -8.64
CA THR A 234 -6.28 2.36 -9.29
C THR A 234 -5.04 2.68 -8.45
N ILE A 235 -4.94 2.13 -7.24
CA ILE A 235 -3.74 2.19 -6.40
C ILE A 235 -2.86 0.99 -6.77
N ALA A 236 -1.96 1.16 -7.73
CA ALA A 236 -1.00 0.15 -8.17
C ALA A 236 0.42 0.72 -8.17
N HIS A 237 1.16 0.52 -7.07
CA HIS A 237 2.47 1.11 -6.87
C HIS A 237 3.43 0.79 -8.03
N ASP A 238 4.17 1.73 -8.62
CA ASP A 238 4.10 3.19 -8.48
C ASP A 238 3.62 3.87 -9.76
N SER A 239 3.33 3.09 -10.82
CA SER A 239 2.76 3.64 -12.06
C SER A 239 1.28 4.01 -11.89
N HIS A 240 0.62 3.45 -10.88
CA HIS A 240 -0.78 3.63 -10.56
C HIS A 240 -1.68 3.47 -11.78
N ASN A 241 -1.42 2.43 -12.60
CA ASN A 241 -2.34 1.97 -13.62
C ASN A 241 -3.53 1.24 -12.97
N ILE A 242 -4.59 0.95 -13.73
CA ILE A 242 -5.66 0.10 -13.19
C ILE A 242 -5.10 -1.31 -13.08
N ILE A 243 -5.19 -1.92 -11.90
CA ILE A 243 -4.86 -3.33 -11.71
C ILE A 243 -6.12 -4.10 -11.31
N VAL A 244 -6.32 -5.26 -11.92
CA VAL A 244 -7.47 -6.13 -11.64
C VAL A 244 -7.03 -7.58 -11.54
N ILE A 245 -7.50 -8.26 -10.50
CA ILE A 245 -7.30 -9.69 -10.28
C ILE A 245 -8.67 -10.39 -10.28
N GLY A 246 -8.78 -11.52 -10.95
CA GLY A 246 -10.05 -12.24 -11.04
C GLY A 246 -9.90 -13.65 -11.60
N ASP A 247 -10.90 -14.48 -11.29
CA ASP A 247 -10.96 -15.86 -11.79
C ASP A 247 -11.75 -15.98 -13.10
N ASN A 248 -12.43 -14.91 -13.50
CA ASN A 248 -13.18 -14.81 -14.74
C ASN A 248 -13.09 -13.41 -15.36
N ASP A 249 -13.03 -13.38 -16.70
CA ASP A 249 -12.79 -12.13 -17.45
C ASP A 249 -13.99 -11.16 -17.40
N SER A 250 -15.20 -11.68 -17.16
CA SER A 250 -16.43 -10.87 -17.13
C SER A 250 -16.46 -9.95 -15.90
N ASP A 251 -16.15 -10.48 -14.73
CA ASP A 251 -16.06 -9.68 -13.50
C ASP A 251 -14.83 -8.77 -13.52
N MET A 252 -13.70 -9.21 -14.09
CA MET A 252 -12.54 -8.35 -14.29
C MET A 252 -12.87 -7.14 -15.17
N TYR A 253 -13.54 -7.36 -16.30
CA TYR A 253 -13.97 -6.30 -17.20
C TYR A 253 -15.01 -5.37 -16.55
N SER A 254 -15.93 -5.93 -15.76
CA SER A 254 -16.93 -5.14 -15.01
C SER A 254 -16.27 -4.24 -13.97
N CYS A 255 -15.26 -4.74 -13.23
CA CYS A 255 -14.48 -3.95 -12.30
C CYS A 255 -13.76 -2.79 -12.99
N VAL A 256 -13.07 -3.05 -14.11
CA VAL A 256 -12.34 -1.99 -14.84
C VAL A 256 -13.29 -0.90 -15.34
N ASN A 257 -14.45 -1.28 -15.89
CA ASN A 257 -15.45 -0.32 -16.36
C ASN A 257 -16.04 0.51 -15.22
N GLU A 258 -16.28 -0.09 -14.05
CA GLU A 258 -16.76 0.68 -12.90
C GLU A 258 -15.70 1.69 -12.46
N LEU A 259 -14.42 1.31 -12.38
CA LEU A 259 -13.34 2.25 -12.03
C LEU A 259 -13.20 3.40 -13.05
N ILE A 260 -13.34 3.11 -14.34
CA ILE A 260 -13.38 4.15 -15.40
C ILE A 260 -14.57 5.08 -15.18
N LYS A 261 -15.76 4.53 -14.93
CA LYS A 261 -17.00 5.27 -14.71
C LYS A 261 -16.92 6.19 -13.48
N ILE A 262 -16.36 5.71 -12.38
CA ILE A 262 -16.25 6.50 -11.15
C ILE A 262 -15.01 7.40 -11.11
N GLY A 263 -14.09 7.29 -12.07
CA GLY A 263 -12.88 8.12 -12.09
C GLY A 263 -11.76 7.66 -11.16
N GLY A 264 -11.78 6.39 -10.73
CA GLY A 264 -10.76 5.78 -9.88
C GLY A 264 -11.25 5.41 -8.48
N GLY A 265 -10.62 4.38 -7.90
CA GLY A 265 -11.11 3.78 -6.67
C GLY A 265 -10.67 2.33 -6.48
N ILE A 266 -11.43 1.64 -5.64
CA ILE A 266 -11.37 0.18 -5.42
C ILE A 266 -12.77 -0.36 -5.70
N THR A 267 -12.88 -1.49 -6.40
CA THR A 267 -14.17 -2.12 -6.67
C THR A 267 -14.04 -3.64 -6.72
N MET A 268 -15.16 -4.33 -6.46
CA MET A 268 -15.23 -5.78 -6.47
C MET A 268 -16.52 -6.23 -7.15
N PHE A 269 -16.44 -7.25 -7.98
CA PHE A 269 -17.57 -7.83 -8.68
C PHE A 269 -17.61 -9.35 -8.50
N SER A 270 -18.82 -9.91 -8.51
CA SER A 270 -19.06 -11.35 -8.56
C SER A 270 -20.32 -11.62 -9.37
N ASN A 271 -20.18 -12.48 -10.39
CA ASN A 271 -21.29 -12.87 -11.26
C ASN A 271 -22.02 -11.66 -11.88
N GLY A 272 -21.27 -10.63 -12.26
CA GLY A 272 -21.78 -9.38 -12.82
C GLY A 272 -22.38 -8.40 -11.81
N ASN A 273 -22.42 -8.73 -10.52
CA ASN A 273 -22.94 -7.85 -9.46
C ASN A 273 -21.80 -7.10 -8.77
N ASN A 274 -21.99 -5.79 -8.55
CA ASN A 274 -21.07 -4.98 -7.76
C ASN A 274 -21.21 -5.34 -6.27
N LEU A 275 -20.14 -5.88 -5.68
CA LEU A 275 -20.09 -6.25 -4.26
C LEU A 275 -19.71 -5.07 -3.35
N GLY A 276 -19.13 -4.02 -3.92
CA GLY A 276 -18.69 -2.85 -3.18
C GLY A 276 -17.75 -2.00 -4.01
N THR A 277 -17.87 -0.68 -3.85
CA THR A 277 -17.01 0.29 -4.52
C THR A 277 -16.62 1.40 -3.54
N LEU A 278 -15.33 1.71 -3.49
CA LEU A 278 -14.76 2.85 -2.79
C LEU A 278 -14.27 3.84 -3.84
N HIS A 279 -14.90 5.01 -3.89
CA HIS A 279 -14.54 6.07 -4.81
C HIS A 279 -13.36 6.90 -4.29
N LEU A 280 -12.33 7.05 -5.13
CA LEU A 280 -11.12 7.81 -4.84
C LEU A 280 -10.95 8.92 -5.88
N PRO A 281 -11.74 10.00 -5.80
CA PRO A 281 -11.80 11.02 -6.84
C PRO A 281 -10.46 11.67 -7.13
N ILE A 282 -9.59 11.80 -6.13
CA ILE A 282 -8.32 12.53 -6.25
C ILE A 282 -7.28 11.60 -6.87
N ALA A 283 -7.02 11.77 -8.17
CA ALA A 283 -6.08 11.00 -8.98
C ALA A 283 -6.35 9.47 -9.00
N GLY A 284 -7.51 8.99 -8.56
CA GLY A 284 -7.76 7.57 -8.33
C GLY A 284 -7.01 6.99 -7.12
N LEU A 285 -6.52 7.83 -6.21
CA LEU A 285 -5.66 7.44 -5.09
C LEU A 285 -6.21 7.84 -3.73
N MET A 286 -6.83 9.02 -3.62
CA MET A 286 -7.32 9.56 -2.35
C MET A 286 -8.80 9.92 -2.42
N SER A 287 -9.43 9.87 -1.25
CA SER A 287 -10.82 10.29 -1.06
C SER A 287 -10.91 11.71 -0.53
N ASP A 288 -12.01 12.38 -0.85
CA ASP A 288 -12.45 13.66 -0.28
C ASP A 288 -13.35 13.47 0.96
N LYS A 289 -13.62 12.22 1.38
CA LYS A 289 -14.50 11.92 2.52
C LYS A 289 -13.74 11.80 3.84
N PRO A 290 -14.43 12.00 4.98
CA PRO A 290 -13.84 11.84 6.30
C PRO A 290 -13.23 10.45 6.53
N LEU A 291 -12.10 10.41 7.23
CA LEU A 291 -11.37 9.18 7.54
C LEU A 291 -12.24 8.06 8.14
N PRO A 292 -13.15 8.30 9.11
CA PRO A 292 -14.00 7.24 9.66
C PRO A 292 -14.96 6.61 8.64
N GLU A 293 -15.44 7.39 7.67
CA GLU A 293 -16.32 6.90 6.60
C GLU A 293 -15.54 5.96 5.66
N ILE A 294 -14.34 6.39 5.26
CA ILE A 294 -13.45 5.60 4.41
C ILE A 294 -12.99 4.32 5.11
N ASN A 295 -12.63 4.41 6.38
CA ASN A 295 -12.25 3.25 7.18
C ASN A 295 -13.39 2.22 7.25
N LYS A 296 -14.61 2.68 7.58
CA LYS A 296 -15.79 1.81 7.63
C LYS A 296 -16.00 1.11 6.29
N LYS A 297 -15.93 1.86 5.18
CA LYS A 297 -16.14 1.31 3.84
C LYS A 297 -15.07 0.28 3.45
N LEU A 298 -13.80 0.58 3.72
CA LEU A 298 -12.69 -0.36 3.49
C LEU A 298 -12.84 -1.62 4.31
N LYS A 299 -13.24 -1.51 5.59
CA LYS A 299 -13.47 -2.65 6.46
C LYS A 299 -14.59 -3.56 5.94
N GLU A 300 -15.72 -2.99 5.53
CA GLU A 300 -16.81 -3.74 4.90
C GLU A 300 -16.35 -4.45 3.61
N MET A 301 -15.54 -3.77 2.79
CA MET A 301 -15.00 -4.35 1.57
C MET A 301 -13.97 -5.46 1.86
N ASN A 302 -13.11 -5.30 2.86
CA ASN A 302 -12.18 -6.34 3.31
C ASN A 302 -12.96 -7.58 3.79
N THR A 303 -13.97 -7.41 4.64
CA THR A 303 -14.86 -8.50 5.08
C THR A 303 -15.48 -9.21 3.87
N THR A 304 -16.01 -8.46 2.91
CA THR A 304 -16.60 -9.03 1.68
C THR A 304 -15.57 -9.80 0.85
N ALA A 305 -14.35 -9.28 0.72
CA ALA A 305 -13.27 -9.97 0.00
C ALA A 305 -12.91 -11.32 0.65
N TYR A 306 -12.89 -11.39 1.98
CA TYR A 306 -12.61 -12.64 2.69
C TYR A 306 -13.79 -13.61 2.68
N GLU A 307 -14.99 -13.14 3.03
CA GLU A 307 -16.15 -14.00 3.29
C GLU A 307 -16.89 -14.41 2.01
N VAL A 308 -16.93 -13.53 1.00
CA VAL A 308 -17.67 -13.76 -0.25
C VAL A 308 -16.75 -14.20 -1.38
N LEU A 309 -15.60 -13.53 -1.53
CA LEU A 309 -14.64 -13.83 -2.60
C LEU A 309 -13.56 -14.83 -2.17
N GLY A 310 -13.49 -15.24 -0.91
CA GLY A 310 -12.55 -16.28 -0.46
C GLY A 310 -11.07 -15.87 -0.53
N VAL A 311 -10.76 -14.56 -0.55
CA VAL A 311 -9.38 -14.09 -0.54
C VAL A 311 -8.64 -14.65 0.67
N ASN A 312 -7.36 -15.01 0.49
CA ASN A 312 -6.53 -15.54 1.55
C ASN A 312 -6.48 -14.58 2.75
N SER A 313 -7.01 -15.02 3.90
CA SER A 313 -7.14 -14.22 5.12
C SER A 313 -5.82 -13.79 5.76
N ASN A 314 -4.68 -14.31 5.30
CA ASN A 314 -3.35 -13.88 5.74
C ASN A 314 -2.77 -12.74 4.87
N LEU A 315 -3.55 -12.24 3.92
CA LEU A 315 -3.21 -11.12 3.04
C LEU A 315 -4.20 -9.98 3.28
N ASP A 316 -3.73 -8.73 3.18
CA ASP A 316 -4.62 -7.62 2.90
C ASP A 316 -4.94 -7.62 1.39
N PRO A 317 -6.21 -7.77 0.96
CA PRO A 317 -6.58 -7.92 -0.44
C PRO A 317 -6.14 -6.76 -1.32
N PHE A 318 -6.29 -5.52 -0.82
CA PHE A 318 -6.12 -4.31 -1.62
C PHE A 318 -4.65 -3.87 -1.65
N MET A 319 -3.97 -3.91 -0.50
CA MET A 319 -2.55 -3.60 -0.39
C MET A 319 -1.72 -4.64 -1.14
N THR A 320 -2.03 -5.94 -0.99
CA THR A 320 -1.31 -6.98 -1.75
C THR A 320 -1.45 -6.76 -3.26
N LEU A 321 -2.67 -6.45 -3.73
CA LEU A 321 -2.91 -6.14 -5.13
C LEU A 321 -2.10 -4.91 -5.59
N ALA A 322 -2.03 -3.86 -4.77
CA ALA A 322 -1.30 -2.63 -5.09
C ALA A 322 0.20 -2.86 -5.36
N PHE A 323 0.84 -3.85 -4.71
CA PHE A 323 2.27 -4.16 -4.87
C PHE A 323 2.58 -5.19 -5.98
N LEU A 324 1.57 -5.77 -6.62
CA LEU A 324 1.78 -6.71 -7.74
C LEU A 324 2.27 -6.03 -9.02
N ALA A 325 2.13 -4.71 -9.10
CA ALA A 325 2.55 -3.89 -10.25
C ALA A 325 3.77 -3.00 -10.00
N LEU A 326 4.59 -3.30 -8.98
CA LEU A 326 5.76 -2.49 -8.60
C LEU A 326 7.09 -3.10 -9.12
N PRO A 327 7.56 -2.79 -10.36
CA PRO A 327 8.69 -3.46 -11.02
C PRO A 327 10.07 -3.02 -10.48
N VAL A 328 10.18 -2.77 -9.19
CA VAL A 328 11.43 -2.46 -8.47
C VAL A 328 11.66 -3.36 -7.26
N ILE A 329 10.71 -4.22 -6.93
CA ILE A 329 10.82 -5.23 -5.87
C ILE A 329 10.75 -6.66 -6.46
N PRO A 330 11.58 -7.59 -5.98
CA PRO A 330 11.73 -8.91 -6.61
C PRO A 330 10.54 -9.85 -6.40
N GLU A 331 10.43 -10.95 -7.15
CA GLU A 331 11.29 -11.31 -8.30
C GLU A 331 10.71 -10.94 -9.67
N ILE A 332 9.40 -11.15 -9.84
CA ILE A 332 8.65 -10.80 -11.05
C ILE A 332 7.41 -9.99 -10.68
N LYS A 333 7.08 -9.00 -11.51
CA LYS A 333 5.95 -8.07 -11.33
C LYS A 333 5.27 -7.80 -12.66
N LEU A 334 4.01 -7.37 -12.63
CA LEU A 334 3.24 -7.09 -13.84
C LEU A 334 3.19 -5.59 -14.12
N THR A 335 3.40 -5.19 -15.37
CA THR A 335 3.19 -3.81 -15.84
C THR A 335 2.11 -3.81 -16.92
N ASP A 336 1.65 -2.65 -17.39
CA ASP A 336 0.72 -2.55 -18.52
C ASP A 336 1.32 -3.08 -19.84
N ILE A 337 2.64 -3.24 -19.91
CA ILE A 337 3.35 -3.78 -21.07
C ILE A 337 3.82 -5.23 -20.90
N GLY A 338 3.47 -5.88 -19.78
CA GLY A 338 3.71 -7.31 -19.56
C GLY A 338 4.51 -7.65 -18.30
N LEU A 339 4.87 -8.93 -18.19
CA LEU A 339 5.56 -9.48 -17.03
C LEU A 339 7.05 -9.09 -17.05
N PHE A 340 7.52 -8.50 -15.97
CA PHE A 340 8.88 -7.98 -15.82
C PHE A 340 9.65 -8.77 -14.77
N ASP A 341 10.84 -9.25 -15.13
CA ASP A 341 11.79 -9.88 -14.20
C ASP A 341 12.71 -8.80 -13.64
N VAL A 342 12.53 -8.48 -12.35
CA VAL A 342 13.24 -7.38 -11.67
C VAL A 342 14.70 -7.74 -11.43
N ILE A 343 15.02 -9.03 -11.24
CA ILE A 343 16.39 -9.49 -11.03
C ILE A 343 17.21 -9.40 -12.32
N GLN A 344 16.63 -9.83 -13.44
CA GLN A 344 17.27 -9.74 -14.76
C GLN A 344 17.09 -8.39 -15.45
N PHE A 345 16.22 -7.55 -14.89
CA PHE A 345 15.85 -6.23 -15.37
C PHE A 345 15.38 -6.22 -16.84
N LYS A 346 14.47 -7.14 -17.18
CA LYS A 346 13.92 -7.29 -18.53
C LYS A 346 12.52 -7.89 -18.54
N PHE A 347 11.79 -7.70 -19.63
CA PHE A 347 10.52 -8.41 -19.85
C PHE A 347 10.75 -9.91 -20.06
N THR A 348 9.82 -10.71 -19.55
CA THR A 348 9.83 -12.17 -19.68
C THR A 348 8.46 -12.69 -20.10
N ASP A 349 8.45 -13.77 -20.87
CA ASP A 349 7.21 -14.47 -21.20
C ASP A 349 6.60 -15.14 -19.96
N ILE A 350 5.27 -15.22 -19.95
CA ILE A 350 4.50 -15.96 -18.95
C ILE A 350 4.66 -17.47 -19.19
N SER A 351 4.71 -17.91 -20.44
CA SER A 351 4.97 -19.32 -20.79
C SER A 351 6.44 -19.67 -20.54
N VAL A 352 6.68 -20.89 -20.05
CA VAL A 352 8.03 -21.47 -19.89
C VAL A 352 8.34 -22.42 -21.04
#